data_AF-A0A8H3J314-F1
#
_entry.id   AF-A0A8H3J314-F1
#
_cell.length_a   1.000
_cell.length_b   1.000
_cell.length_c   1.000
_cell.angle_alpha   90.00
_cell.angle_beta   90.00
_cell.angle_gamma   90.00
#
_symmetry.space_group_name_H-M   'P 1'
#
loop_
_entity.id
_entity.type
_entity.pdbx_description
1 polymer ?
#
loop_
_entity_poly.entity_id
_entity_poly.type
_entity_poly.pdbx_seq_one_letter_code
_entity_poly.pdbx_strand_id
1 'polypeptide(L)'
;MATNAGVGAARQLQSAKTATAVWKKYTVQSHGIWDRIRRALAVDPERSTGVPLNPQYRNPPPGANPPEAYDDPVTVPAGDIAENAYYKRDVRRNYPRLSVVKQADVIGLLSVGNKANPKENVLQIGDAGAKQLVQAKQEGEQKGLAAFFEKDKNVTASIFGPDGLPPFPSGMSRTSPEGGRKYVMDTDREQGYPEEILSDKKNVAPHKQQRLDLVEATDIETYNQPEPLLETEVL
;
A
#
# COMPACT_ATOMS: atom_id res chain seq x y z
N MET A 1 -35.84 4.56 30.70
CA MET A 1 -36.05 4.24 29.28
C MET A 1 -35.91 5.53 28.48
N ALA A 2 -34.70 5.82 28.00
CA ALA A 2 -34.45 6.97 27.14
C ALA A 2 -34.56 6.52 25.68
N THR A 3 -35.38 7.21 24.91
CA THR A 3 -35.76 6.84 23.55
C THR A 3 -34.59 7.08 22.59
N ASN A 4 -34.07 6.01 21.98
CA ASN A 4 -33.05 6.05 20.91
C ASN A 4 -33.52 6.74 19.61
N ALA A 5 -34.71 7.35 19.59
CA ALA A 5 -35.32 7.96 18.42
C ALA A 5 -34.57 9.22 17.92
N GLY A 6 -33.81 9.90 18.79
CA GLY A 6 -33.11 11.15 18.44
C GLY A 6 -31.88 10.95 17.56
N VAL A 7 -31.16 9.84 17.73
CA VAL A 7 -29.90 9.58 17.00
C VAL A 7 -30.16 9.16 15.55
N GLY A 8 -31.22 8.35 15.32
CA GLY A 8 -31.66 7.97 13.97
C GLY A 8 -32.17 9.16 13.14
N ALA A 9 -32.97 10.04 13.76
CA ALA A 9 -33.48 11.24 13.10
C ALA A 9 -32.35 12.23 12.75
N ALA A 10 -31.40 12.44 13.67
CA ALA A 10 -30.22 13.30 13.42
C ALA A 10 -29.34 12.78 12.27
N ARG A 11 -29.24 11.45 12.10
CA ARG A 11 -28.48 10.81 11.02
C ARG A 11 -29.23 10.75 9.68
N GLN A 12 -30.56 10.56 9.68
CA GLN A 12 -31.38 10.75 8.47
C GLN A 12 -31.28 12.19 7.95
N LEU A 13 -31.27 13.16 8.87
CA LEU A 13 -31.00 14.56 8.54
C LEU A 13 -29.57 14.80 8.03
N GLN A 14 -28.57 13.99 8.41
CA GLN A 14 -27.21 14.06 7.85
C GLN A 14 -27.08 13.38 6.49
N SER A 15 -27.72 12.23 6.26
CA SER A 15 -27.82 11.63 4.92
C SER A 15 -28.48 12.59 3.93
N ALA A 16 -29.52 13.30 4.37
CA ALA A 16 -30.15 14.40 3.62
C ALA A 16 -29.23 15.63 3.42
N LYS A 17 -28.15 15.81 4.20
CA LYS A 17 -27.12 16.85 3.95
C LYS A 17 -26.18 16.46 2.80
N THR A 18 -25.97 15.16 2.57
CA THR A 18 -25.16 14.64 1.44
C THR A 18 -25.98 14.55 0.16
N ALA A 19 -27.30 14.47 0.29
CA ALA A 19 -28.22 14.47 -0.83
C ALA A 19 -28.22 15.85 -1.53
N THR A 20 -27.82 15.84 -2.79
CA THR A 20 -27.75 17.05 -3.61
C THR A 20 -29.04 17.22 -4.39
N ALA A 21 -29.64 18.40 -4.26
CA ALA A 21 -30.87 18.73 -4.98
C ALA A 21 -30.72 18.55 -6.50
N VAL A 22 -31.78 18.04 -7.13
CA VAL A 22 -31.83 17.69 -8.58
C VAL A 22 -31.37 18.81 -9.49
N TRP A 23 -31.74 20.05 -9.18
CA TRP A 23 -31.41 21.22 -10.01
C TRP A 23 -29.92 21.59 -9.98
N LYS A 24 -29.15 21.10 -8.99
CA LYS A 24 -27.69 21.22 -8.94
C LYS A 24 -26.99 20.14 -9.76
N LYS A 25 -27.73 19.15 -10.28
CA LYS A 25 -27.21 18.05 -11.10
C LYS A 25 -27.35 18.41 -12.58
N TYR A 26 -26.26 18.27 -13.33
CA TYR A 26 -26.18 18.55 -14.77
C TYR A 26 -26.85 17.47 -15.63
N THR A 27 -28.16 17.29 -15.45
CA THR A 27 -28.97 16.33 -16.21
C THR A 27 -30.28 16.93 -16.68
N VAL A 28 -30.84 16.43 -17.78
CA VAL A 28 -32.15 16.82 -18.30
C VAL A 28 -33.23 16.50 -17.26
N GLN A 29 -34.01 17.51 -16.87
CA GLN A 29 -35.07 17.38 -15.89
C GLN A 29 -36.46 17.45 -16.52
N SER A 30 -37.42 16.87 -15.82
CA SER A 30 -38.85 17.05 -16.09
C SER A 30 -39.24 18.50 -15.77
N HIS A 31 -40.22 19.05 -16.50
CA HIS A 31 -40.68 20.42 -16.30
C HIS A 31 -42.21 20.50 -16.14
N GLY A 32 -42.69 21.53 -15.45
CA GLY A 32 -44.12 21.80 -15.27
C GLY A 32 -44.84 20.72 -14.47
N ILE A 33 -45.99 20.26 -14.96
CA ILE A 33 -46.83 19.25 -14.28
C ILE A 33 -46.09 17.92 -14.12
N TRP A 34 -45.25 17.55 -15.09
CA TRP A 34 -44.47 16.31 -15.04
C TRP A 34 -43.41 16.28 -13.93
N ASP A 35 -42.85 17.45 -13.54
CA ASP A 35 -41.94 17.52 -12.40
C ASP A 35 -42.69 17.27 -11.07
N ARG A 36 -43.93 17.78 -10.95
CA ARG A 36 -44.78 17.53 -9.78
C ARG A 36 -45.15 16.05 -9.66
N ILE A 37 -45.52 15.41 -10.77
CA ILE A 37 -45.81 13.98 -10.82
C ILE A 37 -44.57 13.15 -10.46
N ARG A 38 -43.41 13.48 -11.04
CA ARG A 38 -42.14 12.80 -10.71
C ARG A 38 -41.81 12.90 -9.23
N ARG A 39 -41.91 14.09 -8.63
CA ARG A 39 -41.64 14.27 -7.20
C ARG A 39 -42.61 13.50 -6.31
N ALA A 40 -43.86 13.31 -6.75
CA ALA A 40 -44.86 12.57 -6.00
C ALA A 40 -44.70 11.03 -6.13
N LEU A 41 -44.22 10.54 -7.28
CA LEU A 41 -44.16 9.10 -7.58
C LEU A 41 -42.75 8.49 -7.46
N ALA A 42 -41.69 9.29 -7.38
CA ALA A 42 -40.32 8.79 -7.24
C ALA A 42 -40.03 8.36 -5.79
N VAL A 43 -39.35 7.22 -5.64
CA VAL A 43 -38.85 6.72 -4.33
C VAL A 43 -37.86 7.70 -3.70
N ASP A 44 -37.00 8.29 -4.53
CA ASP A 44 -36.10 9.37 -4.15
C ASP A 44 -36.28 10.52 -5.15
N PRO A 45 -36.96 11.63 -4.77
CA PRO A 45 -37.17 12.77 -5.64
C PRO A 45 -35.88 13.52 -5.96
N GLU A 46 -34.81 13.33 -5.19
CA GLU A 46 -33.50 13.94 -5.45
C GLU A 46 -32.68 13.19 -6.49
N ARG A 47 -33.08 11.99 -6.88
CA ARG A 47 -32.39 11.18 -7.89
C ARG A 47 -32.57 11.78 -9.29
N SER A 48 -31.48 11.86 -10.06
CA SER A 48 -31.48 12.35 -11.44
C SER A 48 -31.84 11.26 -12.46
N THR A 49 -32.24 11.67 -13.68
CA THR A 49 -32.51 10.80 -14.83
C THR A 49 -31.24 10.24 -15.48
N GLY A 50 -30.08 10.88 -15.24
CA GLY A 50 -28.79 10.46 -15.78
C GLY A 50 -28.55 10.84 -17.25
N VAL A 51 -29.46 11.59 -17.88
CA VAL A 51 -29.29 12.10 -19.24
C VAL A 51 -28.55 13.45 -19.18
N PRO A 52 -27.34 13.60 -19.74
CA PRO A 52 -26.61 14.86 -19.72
C PRO A 52 -27.34 15.97 -20.49
N LEU A 53 -27.11 17.23 -20.10
CA LEU A 53 -27.65 18.37 -20.83
C LEU A 53 -26.87 18.62 -22.13
N ASN A 54 -27.45 18.30 -23.30
CA ASN A 54 -26.81 18.48 -24.61
C ASN A 54 -26.19 19.87 -24.85
N PRO A 55 -26.79 21.00 -24.40
CA PRO A 55 -26.21 22.32 -24.65
C PRO A 55 -24.91 22.60 -23.88
N GLN A 56 -24.66 21.90 -22.77
CA GLN A 56 -23.52 22.12 -21.88
C GLN A 56 -22.51 20.97 -21.91
N TYR A 57 -23.00 19.74 -22.06
CA TYR A 57 -22.17 18.55 -22.08
C TYR A 57 -21.45 18.45 -23.42
N ARG A 58 -20.12 18.63 -23.40
CA ARG A 58 -19.25 18.52 -24.59
C ARG A 58 -19.62 19.53 -25.70
N ASN A 59 -20.05 20.72 -25.29
CA ASN A 59 -20.31 21.85 -26.17
C ASN A 59 -19.59 23.09 -25.61
N PRO A 60 -18.56 23.63 -26.29
CA PRO A 60 -18.10 23.29 -27.63
C PRO A 60 -17.53 21.86 -27.74
N PRO A 61 -17.60 21.22 -28.92
CA PRO A 61 -16.92 19.96 -29.14
C PRO A 61 -15.41 20.15 -28.97
N PRO A 62 -14.65 19.11 -28.58
CA PRO A 62 -13.22 19.25 -28.28
C PRO A 62 -12.38 19.91 -29.40
N GLY A 63 -12.76 19.70 -30.67
CA GLY A 63 -12.07 20.27 -31.83
C GLY A 63 -12.53 21.67 -32.25
N ALA A 64 -13.51 22.27 -31.58
CA ALA A 64 -13.91 23.66 -31.82
C ALA A 64 -13.15 24.66 -30.92
N ASN A 65 -12.30 24.14 -30.03
CA ASN A 65 -11.40 25.00 -29.26
C ASN A 65 -10.34 25.61 -30.21
N PRO A 66 -9.98 26.89 -30.02
CA PRO A 66 -8.93 27.52 -30.81
C PRO A 66 -7.61 26.74 -30.65
N PRO A 67 -6.97 26.32 -31.76
CA PRO A 67 -5.78 25.46 -31.71
C PRO A 67 -4.57 26.13 -31.05
N GLU A 68 -4.50 27.46 -31.10
CA GLU A 68 -3.39 28.26 -30.54
C GLU A 68 -3.60 28.62 -29.05
N ALA A 69 -4.72 28.25 -28.44
CA ALA A 69 -4.99 28.60 -27.04
C ALA A 69 -4.31 27.68 -26.03
N TYR A 70 -3.68 26.60 -26.49
CA TYR A 70 -2.99 25.65 -25.63
C TYR A 70 -1.49 25.79 -25.78
N ASP A 71 -0.83 26.15 -24.68
CA ASP A 71 0.61 26.09 -24.53
C ASP A 71 0.97 24.91 -23.62
N ASP A 72 2.02 24.17 -23.99
CA ASP A 72 2.52 23.07 -23.18
C ASP A 72 3.05 23.58 -21.83
N PRO A 73 2.49 23.12 -20.70
CA PRO A 73 2.93 23.58 -19.40
C PRO A 73 4.32 23.03 -19.09
N VAL A 74 5.25 23.94 -18.83
CA VAL A 74 6.59 23.62 -18.35
C VAL A 74 6.69 23.90 -16.85
N THR A 75 7.38 23.03 -16.12
CA THR A 75 7.61 23.22 -14.68
C THR A 75 8.96 23.87 -14.45
N VAL A 76 9.03 24.88 -13.57
CA VAL A 76 10.31 25.41 -13.08
C VAL A 76 10.74 24.52 -11.90
N PRO A 77 11.95 23.92 -11.90
CA PRO A 77 13.16 24.30 -12.67
C PRO A 77 13.39 23.57 -14.00
N ALA A 78 12.56 22.61 -14.40
CA ALA A 78 12.79 21.79 -15.60
C ALA A 78 12.73 22.57 -16.94
N GLY A 79 11.98 23.67 -17.00
CA GLY A 79 11.86 24.55 -18.16
C GLY A 79 12.86 25.71 -18.22
N ASP A 80 13.77 25.84 -17.25
CA ASP A 80 14.76 26.92 -17.27
C ASP A 80 15.78 26.75 -18.41
N ILE A 81 16.18 27.87 -19.02
CA ILE A 81 17.07 27.94 -20.19
C ILE A 81 18.53 28.12 -19.76
N ALA A 82 18.78 28.75 -18.60
CA ALA A 82 20.13 29.12 -18.18
C ALA A 82 20.81 28.07 -17.29
N GLU A 83 20.24 27.76 -16.12
CA GLU A 83 20.92 26.97 -15.07
C GLU A 83 20.52 25.49 -15.08
N ASN A 84 20.03 25.03 -16.22
CA ASN A 84 19.43 23.72 -16.36
C ASN A 84 20.36 22.83 -17.21
N ALA A 85 21.39 22.25 -16.58
CA ALA A 85 22.24 21.24 -17.20
C ALA A 85 21.65 19.81 -17.10
N TYR A 86 21.62 19.05 -18.21
CA TYR A 86 20.94 17.75 -18.27
C TYR A 86 21.46 16.71 -17.27
N TYR A 87 22.76 16.65 -17.03
CA TYR A 87 23.35 15.67 -16.11
C TYR A 87 22.85 15.81 -14.66
N LYS A 88 22.42 17.01 -14.23
CA LYS A 88 21.84 17.24 -12.89
C LYS A 88 20.41 16.71 -12.76
N ARG A 89 19.66 16.63 -13.87
CA ARG A 89 18.28 16.11 -13.91
C ARG A 89 18.18 14.67 -14.41
N ASP A 90 19.31 14.05 -14.79
CA ASP A 90 19.33 12.71 -15.35
C ASP A 90 19.11 11.65 -14.26
N VAL A 91 17.85 11.43 -13.89
CA VAL A 91 17.42 10.39 -12.94
C VAL A 91 17.64 8.99 -13.53
N ARG A 92 17.63 8.86 -14.86
CA ARG A 92 17.79 7.56 -15.53
C ARG A 92 19.18 6.99 -15.32
N ARG A 93 20.23 7.82 -15.35
CA ARG A 93 21.61 7.39 -15.07
C ARG A 93 21.96 7.42 -13.59
N ASN A 94 21.28 8.23 -12.79
CA ASN A 94 21.48 8.33 -11.35
C ASN A 94 20.62 7.33 -10.56
N TYR A 95 20.49 6.09 -11.06
CA TYR A 95 19.75 5.05 -10.36
C TYR A 95 20.59 4.45 -9.21
N PRO A 96 19.97 4.06 -8.08
CA PRO A 96 20.69 3.39 -7.01
C PRO A 96 21.24 2.05 -7.51
N ARG A 97 22.53 1.80 -7.28
CA ARG A 97 23.17 0.53 -7.65
C ARG A 97 22.67 -0.58 -6.75
N LEU A 98 22.41 -1.75 -7.34
CA LEU A 98 22.03 -2.94 -6.60
C LEU A 98 23.20 -3.42 -5.74
N SER A 99 22.98 -3.53 -4.43
CA SER A 99 23.94 -4.07 -3.47
C SER A 99 23.70 -5.57 -3.29
N VAL A 100 24.63 -6.39 -3.74
CA VAL A 100 24.65 -7.84 -3.47
C VAL A 100 25.61 -8.10 -2.32
N VAL A 101 25.13 -8.77 -1.27
CA VAL A 101 25.96 -9.14 -0.11
C VAL A 101 26.07 -10.66 -0.05
N LYS A 102 27.29 -11.20 -0.14
CA LYS A 102 27.56 -12.64 0.02
C LYS A 102 27.89 -12.97 1.47
N GLN A 103 27.85 -14.26 1.83
CA GLN A 103 28.23 -14.71 3.17
C GLN A 103 29.65 -14.26 3.58
N ALA A 104 30.61 -14.33 2.66
CA ALA A 104 31.97 -13.86 2.90
C ALA A 104 32.05 -12.35 3.18
N ASP A 105 31.21 -11.55 2.52
CA ASP A 105 31.15 -10.10 2.75
C ASP A 105 30.56 -9.79 4.15
N VAL A 106 29.55 -10.56 4.59
CA VAL A 106 29.00 -10.44 5.96
C VAL A 106 30.06 -10.81 7.00
N ILE A 107 30.82 -11.88 6.81
CA ILE A 107 31.89 -12.28 7.74
C ILE A 107 32.97 -11.21 7.81
N GLY A 108 33.33 -10.61 6.67
CA GLY A 108 34.19 -9.43 6.63
C GLY A 108 33.63 -8.30 7.51
N LEU A 109 32.37 -7.89 7.29
CA LEU A 109 31.73 -6.84 8.08
C LEU A 109 31.66 -7.16 9.58
N LEU A 110 31.43 -8.42 9.95
CA LEU A 110 31.37 -8.84 11.35
C LEU A 110 32.76 -8.90 12.01
N SER A 111 33.80 -9.27 11.27
CA SER A 111 35.17 -9.39 11.79
C SER A 111 35.87 -8.03 11.89
N VAL A 112 35.85 -7.24 10.82
CA VAL A 112 36.59 -5.97 10.72
C VAL A 112 35.75 -4.72 11.00
N GLY A 113 34.43 -4.83 10.96
CA GLY A 113 33.52 -3.69 11.09
C GLY A 113 33.17 -3.05 9.75
N ASN A 114 32.68 -1.82 9.80
CA ASN A 114 32.27 -1.06 8.61
C ASN A 114 32.89 0.35 8.60
N LYS A 115 32.66 1.11 7.53
CA LYS A 115 33.22 2.47 7.39
C LYS A 115 32.74 3.44 8.50
N ALA A 116 31.53 3.27 9.01
CA ALA A 116 30.95 4.14 10.04
C ALA A 116 31.40 3.78 11.45
N ASN A 117 31.68 2.50 11.71
CA ASN A 117 32.14 1.97 12.98
C ASN A 117 33.21 0.87 12.72
N PRO A 118 34.48 1.27 12.47
CA PRO A 118 35.56 0.33 12.26
C PRO A 118 35.93 -0.34 13.59
N LYS A 119 36.20 -1.65 13.60
CA LYS A 119 36.79 -2.31 14.77
C LYS A 119 38.29 -2.00 14.79
N GLU A 120 38.64 -0.83 15.31
CA GLU A 120 40.01 -0.29 15.34
C GLU A 120 41.02 -1.23 16.01
N ASN A 121 40.56 -2.11 16.90
CA ASN A 121 41.40 -3.12 17.57
C ASN A 121 41.83 -4.28 16.64
N VAL A 122 41.22 -4.45 15.47
CA VAL A 122 41.42 -5.62 14.59
C VAL A 122 42.00 -5.22 13.23
N LEU A 123 41.54 -4.10 12.66
CA LEU A 123 42.02 -3.60 11.38
C LEU A 123 43.38 -2.90 11.52
N GLN A 124 44.42 -3.52 10.99
CA GLN A 124 45.73 -2.87 10.87
C GLN A 124 45.72 -1.85 9.72
N ILE A 125 46.40 -0.72 9.90
CA ILE A 125 46.49 0.34 8.88
C ILE A 125 47.55 -0.03 7.83
N GLY A 126 47.23 0.17 6.55
CA GLY A 126 48.14 -0.06 5.43
C GLY A 126 48.06 -1.48 4.83
N ASP A 127 49.17 -1.97 4.28
CA ASP A 127 49.21 -3.24 3.53
C ASP A 127 48.82 -4.47 4.36
N ALA A 128 49.00 -4.41 5.68
CA ALA A 128 48.60 -5.47 6.58
C ALA A 128 47.06 -5.58 6.69
N GLY A 129 46.34 -4.45 6.72
CA GLY A 129 44.88 -4.43 6.68
C GLY A 129 44.31 -4.93 5.36
N ALA A 130 44.96 -4.61 4.23
CA ALA A 130 44.57 -5.13 2.93
C ALA A 130 44.68 -6.67 2.88
N LYS A 131 45.76 -7.24 3.45
CA LYS A 131 45.94 -8.69 3.57
C LYS A 131 44.91 -9.34 4.50
N GLN A 132 44.58 -8.70 5.62
CA GLN A 132 43.53 -9.17 6.55
C GLN A 132 42.16 -9.22 5.88
N LEU A 133 41.79 -8.22 5.07
CA LEU A 133 40.52 -8.21 4.34
C LEU A 133 40.44 -9.36 3.31
N VAL A 134 41.54 -9.65 2.62
CA VAL A 134 41.60 -10.78 1.67
C VAL A 134 41.50 -12.11 2.40
N GLN A 135 42.19 -12.26 3.54
CA GLN A 135 42.11 -13.46 4.37
C GLN A 135 40.70 -13.69 4.91
N ALA A 136 40.06 -12.65 5.47
CA ALA A 136 38.70 -12.72 5.98
C ALA A 136 37.69 -13.14 4.90
N LYS A 137 37.87 -12.65 3.66
CA LYS A 137 37.05 -13.04 2.53
C LYS A 137 37.26 -14.51 2.14
N GLN A 138 38.51 -14.95 2.01
CA GLN A 138 38.83 -16.34 1.65
C GLN A 138 38.33 -17.33 2.71
N GLU A 139 38.52 -17.00 3.99
CA GLU A 139 38.01 -17.82 5.08
C GLU A 139 36.48 -17.88 5.10
N GLY A 140 35.81 -16.75 4.79
CA GLY A 140 34.37 -16.70 4.69
C GLY A 140 33.79 -17.49 3.51
N GLU A 141 34.50 -17.57 2.39
CA GLU A 141 34.12 -18.40 1.24
C GLU A 141 34.30 -19.90 1.51
N GLN A 142 35.31 -20.29 2.30
CA GLN A 142 35.63 -21.70 2.56
C GLN A 142 34.86 -22.29 3.75
N LYS A 143 34.74 -21.55 4.86
CA LYS A 143 34.19 -22.06 6.14
C LYS A 143 32.72 -21.66 6.34
N GLY A 144 32.25 -20.66 5.59
CA GLY A 144 30.88 -20.15 5.70
C GLY A 144 30.57 -19.44 7.02
N LEU A 145 29.34 -18.93 7.12
CA LEU A 145 28.90 -18.10 8.24
C LEU A 145 28.71 -18.88 9.55
N ALA A 146 28.31 -20.16 9.46
CA ALA A 146 28.04 -21.00 10.63
C ALA A 146 29.29 -21.22 11.50
N ALA A 147 30.41 -21.59 10.86
CA ALA A 147 31.68 -21.79 11.54
C ALA A 147 32.25 -20.50 12.17
N PHE A 148 31.84 -19.32 11.67
CA PHE A 148 32.22 -18.04 12.28
C PHE A 148 31.45 -17.77 13.58
N PHE A 149 30.14 -18.07 13.62
CA PHE A 149 29.35 -17.92 14.84
C PHE A 149 29.71 -18.92 15.94
N GLU A 150 30.19 -20.12 15.59
CA GLU A 150 30.70 -21.08 16.57
C GLU A 150 31.96 -20.57 17.29
N LYS A 151 32.82 -19.85 16.56
CA LYS A 151 34.05 -19.25 17.10
C LYS A 151 33.73 -18.04 17.96
N ASP A 152 32.92 -17.12 17.45
CA ASP A 152 32.66 -15.83 18.09
C ASP A 152 31.19 -15.66 18.50
N LYS A 153 30.83 -16.24 19.65
CA LYS A 153 29.46 -16.17 20.20
C LYS A 153 29.01 -14.75 20.57
N ASN A 154 29.96 -13.86 20.88
CA ASN A 154 29.70 -12.47 21.30
C ASN A 154 29.30 -11.55 20.13
N VAL A 155 29.50 -11.99 18.88
CA VAL A 155 29.14 -11.18 17.69
C VAL A 155 27.63 -11.02 17.53
N THR A 156 26.84 -11.95 18.08
CA THR A 156 25.38 -11.93 18.04
C THR A 156 24.78 -10.65 18.63
N ALA A 157 25.40 -10.08 19.67
CA ALA A 157 24.96 -8.83 20.29
C ALA A 157 25.00 -7.61 19.35
N SER A 158 25.82 -7.65 18.29
CA SER A 158 25.93 -6.57 17.30
C SER A 158 24.93 -6.68 16.13
N ILE A 159 24.24 -7.81 16.02
CA ILE A 159 23.26 -8.09 14.95
C ILE A 159 21.84 -7.71 15.38
N PHE A 160 21.56 -7.85 16.68
CA PHE A 160 20.27 -7.52 17.27
C PHE A 160 20.16 -6.03 17.59
N GLY A 161 18.93 -5.60 17.86
CA GLY A 161 18.69 -4.25 18.39
C GLY A 161 19.33 -4.07 19.77
N PRO A 162 19.37 -2.83 20.30
CA PRO A 162 19.92 -2.54 21.64
C PRO A 162 19.34 -3.41 22.75
N ASP A 163 18.07 -3.83 22.59
CA ASP A 163 17.32 -4.65 23.54
C ASP A 163 17.53 -6.17 23.34
N GLY A 164 18.43 -6.59 22.43
CA GLY A 164 18.68 -7.99 22.09
C GLY A 164 17.58 -8.65 21.26
N LEU A 165 16.57 -7.89 20.82
CA LEU A 165 15.47 -8.36 19.98
C LEU A 165 15.85 -8.34 18.48
N PRO A 166 15.29 -9.24 17.67
CA PRO A 166 15.42 -9.17 16.21
C PRO A 166 14.80 -7.88 15.65
N PRO A 167 15.37 -7.29 14.59
CA PRO A 167 14.82 -6.10 13.96
C PRO A 167 13.44 -6.39 13.36
N PHE A 168 12.51 -5.45 13.54
CA PHE A 168 11.21 -5.50 12.86
C PHE A 168 11.36 -5.18 11.37
N PRO A 169 10.45 -5.68 10.51
CA PRO A 169 10.43 -5.28 9.10
C PRO A 169 10.24 -3.76 8.98
N SER A 170 11.11 -3.10 8.22
CA SER A 170 11.05 -1.65 8.02
C SER A 170 9.84 -1.25 7.16
N GLY A 171 9.08 -0.24 7.59
CA GLY A 171 8.06 0.39 6.75
C GLY A 171 8.66 1.45 5.81
N MET A 172 8.03 1.69 4.65
CA MET A 172 8.44 2.70 3.68
C MET A 172 7.45 3.88 3.58
N SER A 173 6.53 4.03 4.53
CA SER A 173 5.58 5.14 4.49
C SER A 173 6.30 6.47 4.68
N ARG A 174 6.05 7.40 3.76
CA ARG A 174 6.54 8.79 3.83
C ARG A 174 5.87 9.62 4.94
N THR A 175 4.79 9.10 5.53
CA THR A 175 3.92 9.85 6.45
C THR A 175 4.24 9.63 7.93
N SER A 176 5.14 8.71 8.26
CA SER A 176 5.52 8.40 9.64
C SER A 176 7.04 8.23 9.73
N PRO A 177 7.71 8.77 10.75
CA PRO A 177 9.13 8.53 11.00
C PRO A 177 9.49 7.04 11.11
N GLU A 178 8.55 6.22 11.58
CA GLU A 178 8.70 4.76 11.74
C GLU A 178 8.33 3.98 10.47
N GLY A 179 7.96 4.66 9.38
CA GLY A 179 7.59 4.03 8.10
C GLY A 179 6.25 3.30 8.09
N GLY A 180 5.52 3.25 9.21
CA GLY A 180 4.18 2.66 9.31
C GLY A 180 3.05 3.62 8.96
N ARG A 181 1.99 3.14 8.31
CA ARG A 181 0.70 3.87 8.23
C ARG A 181 -0.20 3.44 9.38
N LYS A 182 -0.55 4.36 10.26
CA LYS A 182 -1.50 4.13 11.34
C LYS A 182 -2.91 4.35 10.79
N TYR A 183 -3.74 3.31 10.81
CA TYR A 183 -5.15 3.42 10.48
C TYR A 183 -5.88 4.05 11.66
N VAL A 184 -6.56 5.16 11.42
CA VAL A 184 -7.43 5.81 12.40
C VAL A 184 -8.86 5.56 11.98
N MET A 185 -9.63 4.90 12.85
CA MET A 185 -11.07 4.78 12.67
C MET A 185 -11.70 6.04 13.26
N ASP A 186 -12.10 6.96 12.41
CA ASP A 186 -12.83 8.15 12.85
C ASP A 186 -14.22 7.73 13.33
N THR A 187 -14.41 7.62 14.64
CA THR A 187 -15.71 7.31 15.26
C THR A 187 -16.72 8.44 15.10
N ASP A 188 -16.22 9.66 14.90
CA ASP A 188 -17.03 10.88 14.83
C ASP A 188 -17.34 11.32 13.40
N ARG A 189 -16.70 10.68 12.39
CA ARG A 189 -16.99 10.93 10.97
C ARG A 189 -18.01 9.92 10.44
N GLU A 190 -18.84 10.40 9.52
CA GLU A 190 -19.84 9.60 8.81
C GLU A 190 -19.14 8.42 8.10
N GLN A 191 -19.30 7.23 8.67
CA GLN A 191 -18.89 5.99 8.02
C GLN A 191 -19.74 5.82 6.75
N GLY A 192 -19.17 5.20 5.71
CA GLY A 192 -19.89 4.96 4.45
C GLY A 192 -21.16 4.09 4.58
N TYR A 193 -21.38 3.52 5.76
CA TYR A 193 -22.56 2.73 6.12
C TYR A 193 -23.10 3.18 7.49
N PRO A 194 -24.42 3.03 7.73
CA PRO A 194 -25.01 3.29 9.03
C PRO A 194 -24.44 2.32 10.09
N GLU A 195 -24.38 2.80 11.33
CA GLU A 195 -23.84 2.05 12.47
C GLU A 195 -24.57 0.75 12.76
N GLU A 196 -25.87 0.64 12.43
CA GLU A 196 -26.68 -0.57 12.65
C GLU A 196 -26.08 -1.80 11.96
N ILE A 197 -25.54 -1.62 10.74
CA ILE A 197 -24.87 -2.68 9.97
C ILE A 197 -23.49 -3.04 10.57
N LEU A 198 -22.85 -2.09 11.25
CA LEU A 198 -21.57 -2.29 11.94
C LEU A 198 -21.77 -2.93 13.33
N SER A 199 -22.88 -2.63 14.00
CA SER A 199 -23.25 -3.22 15.30
C SER A 199 -23.79 -4.63 15.19
N ASP A 200 -24.48 -4.98 14.10
CA ASP A 200 -24.96 -6.35 13.87
C ASP A 200 -23.82 -7.36 13.73
N LYS A 201 -22.61 -6.92 13.34
CA LYS A 201 -21.41 -7.77 13.38
C LYS A 201 -20.90 -8.04 14.80
N LYS A 202 -21.21 -7.19 15.77
CA LYS A 202 -20.93 -7.42 17.20
C LYS A 202 -22.02 -8.26 17.87
N ASN A 203 -23.22 -8.35 17.27
CA ASN A 203 -24.34 -9.17 17.71
C ASN A 203 -24.62 -10.34 16.75
N VAL A 204 -23.58 -10.88 16.09
CA VAL A 204 -23.68 -12.23 15.53
C VAL A 204 -23.72 -13.18 16.73
N ALA A 205 -24.93 -13.52 17.17
CA ALA A 205 -25.17 -14.70 17.97
C ALA A 205 -24.42 -15.89 17.32
N PRO A 206 -23.82 -16.79 18.11
CA PRO A 206 -23.06 -17.92 17.58
C PRO A 206 -24.01 -18.92 16.90
N HIS A 207 -24.46 -18.61 15.69
CA HIS A 207 -25.29 -19.49 14.87
C HIS A 207 -24.73 -19.56 13.46
N LYS A 208 -23.53 -20.12 13.38
CA LYS A 208 -23.16 -21.26 12.51
C LYS A 208 -21.65 -21.56 12.63
N GLN A 209 -21.18 -21.82 13.85
CA GLN A 209 -19.96 -22.64 14.04
C GLN A 209 -20.25 -24.13 13.75
N GLN A 210 -21.51 -24.56 13.81
CA GLN A 210 -21.91 -25.97 13.71
C GLN A 210 -21.83 -26.61 12.30
N ARG A 211 -21.16 -25.99 11.32
CA ARG A 211 -20.90 -26.64 10.01
C ARG A 211 -19.43 -26.71 9.64
N LEU A 212 -18.52 -26.28 10.52
CA LEU A 212 -17.09 -26.50 10.35
C LEU A 212 -16.59 -27.67 11.21
N ASP A 213 -17.30 -28.02 12.28
CA ASP A 213 -16.89 -29.09 13.20
C ASP A 213 -17.30 -30.51 12.74
N LEU A 214 -18.05 -30.64 11.64
CA LEU A 214 -18.45 -31.95 11.07
C LEU A 214 -17.55 -32.42 9.92
N VAL A 215 -16.52 -31.65 9.56
CA VAL A 215 -15.52 -32.06 8.55
C VAL A 215 -14.19 -32.47 9.21
N GLU A 216 -14.03 -32.26 10.52
CA GLU A 216 -12.83 -32.64 11.28
C GLU A 216 -12.85 -34.07 11.83
N ALA A 217 -13.87 -34.88 11.52
CA ALA A 217 -14.01 -36.24 12.05
C ALA A 217 -14.30 -37.29 10.96
N THR A 218 -13.49 -37.33 9.90
CA THR A 218 -13.24 -38.57 9.14
C THR A 218 -11.82 -38.53 8.56
N ASP A 219 -10.96 -39.31 9.20
CA ASP A 219 -9.89 -40.11 8.62
C ASP A 219 -8.81 -39.40 7.77
N ILE A 220 -7.69 -39.19 8.45
CA ILE A 220 -6.34 -39.28 7.89
C ILE A 220 -6.17 -40.70 7.32
N GLU A 221 -5.52 -40.80 6.15
CA GLU A 221 -5.30 -41.97 5.29
C GLU A 221 -6.31 -41.94 4.12
N THR A 222 -5.95 -41.50 2.91
CA THR A 222 -5.04 -42.24 2.04
C THR A 222 -4.76 -41.44 0.73
N TYR A 223 -3.65 -41.76 0.07
CA TYR A 223 -3.36 -41.56 -1.36
C TYR A 223 -2.94 -40.17 -1.89
N ASN A 224 -1.63 -39.96 -1.76
CA ASN A 224 -0.71 -39.49 -2.80
C ASN A 224 -1.00 -40.15 -4.18
N GLN A 225 -1.37 -39.39 -5.22
CA GLN A 225 -1.20 -39.75 -6.64
C GLN A 225 -1.02 -38.47 -7.51
N PRO A 226 -0.06 -38.42 -8.45
CA PRO A 226 0.13 -37.31 -9.38
C PRO A 226 -0.77 -37.39 -10.62
N GLU A 227 -1.15 -36.24 -11.17
CA GLU A 227 -1.99 -36.09 -12.38
C GLU A 227 -1.30 -36.67 -13.65
N PRO A 228 -2.02 -37.39 -14.53
CA PRO A 228 -1.51 -37.77 -15.84
C PRO A 228 -1.77 -36.70 -16.91
N LEU A 229 -0.77 -36.52 -17.77
CA LEU A 229 -0.73 -35.65 -18.94
C LEU A 229 -1.77 -36.09 -19.99
N LEU A 230 -2.53 -35.14 -20.52
CA LEU A 230 -3.42 -35.34 -21.67
C LEU A 230 -2.59 -35.46 -22.96
N GLU A 231 -2.53 -36.66 -23.51
CA GLU A 231 -2.08 -36.92 -24.87
C GLU A 231 -3.15 -36.49 -25.88
N THR A 232 -2.72 -35.76 -26.91
CA THR A 232 -3.49 -35.43 -28.10
C THR A 232 -3.29 -36.51 -29.16
N GLU A 233 -4.34 -37.26 -29.49
CA GLU A 233 -4.49 -38.00 -30.76
C GLU A 233 -5.63 -37.31 -31.54
N VAL A 234 -5.39 -36.71 -32.71
CA VAL A 234 -5.33 -37.36 -34.04
C VAL A 234 -6.55 -38.24 -34.31
N LEU A 235 -7.55 -37.65 -34.97
CA LEU A 235 -8.21 -38.13 -36.20
C LEU A 235 -8.93 -36.95 -36.86
#